data_AF-A0A3M1JRZ0-F1
#
_entry.id   AF-A0A3M1JRZ0-F1
#
_cell.length_a   1.000
_cell.length_b   1.000
_cell.length_c   1.000
_cell.angle_alpha   90.00
_cell.angle_beta   90.00
_cell.angle_gamma   90.00
#
_symmetry.space_group_name_H-M   'P 1'
#
loop_
_entity.id
_entity.type
_entity.pdbx_description
1 polymer ?
#
loop_
_entity_poly.entity_id
_entity_poly.type
_entity_poly.pdbx_seq_one_letter_code
_entity_poly.pdbx_strand_id
1 'polypeptide(L)'
;ALDSAEPARGILRVTRHPVMWGFVLWGVAHLLNNGDLKSVIFFGTFTVLALAGTRLIDAKRARTHGELWAAYVAKTSNLPFQAIIEGRNRFVFAEIGIWRTLAAVLVFGALLAGHEALFGVSPAP
;
A
#
# COMPACT_ATOMS: atom_id res chain seq x y z
N ALA A 1 -10.19 12.34 -12.87
CA ALA A 1 -8.99 11.71 -12.29
C ALA A 1 -8.61 10.41 -13.01
N LEU A 2 -9.57 9.58 -13.43
CA LEU A 2 -9.30 8.51 -14.42
C LEU A 2 -9.17 9.06 -15.85
N ASP A 3 -9.83 10.18 -16.12
CA ASP A 3 -9.86 10.84 -17.44
C ASP A 3 -8.63 11.71 -17.74
N SER A 4 -7.67 11.79 -16.81
CA SER A 4 -6.41 12.49 -17.06
C SER A 4 -5.52 11.66 -17.99
N ALA A 5 -4.67 12.32 -18.78
CA ALA A 5 -3.74 11.66 -19.69
C ALA A 5 -2.84 10.60 -19.01
N GLU A 6 -2.44 10.83 -17.75
CA GLU A 6 -1.68 9.89 -16.93
C GLU A 6 -2.35 9.66 -15.56
N PRO A 7 -3.36 8.76 -15.48
CA PRO A 7 -4.09 8.51 -14.24
C PRO A 7 -3.27 7.70 -13.23
N ALA A 8 -2.26 6.96 -13.69
CA ALA A 8 -1.30 6.27 -12.84
C ALA A 8 -0.05 7.12 -12.65
N ARG A 9 0.00 7.89 -11.56
CA ARG A 9 1.09 8.83 -11.25
C ARG A 9 1.61 8.65 -9.83
N GLY A 10 2.91 8.87 -9.63
CA GLY A 10 3.60 8.72 -8.35
C GLY A 10 3.53 7.29 -7.84
N ILE A 11 3.15 7.11 -6.58
CA ILE A 11 3.08 5.77 -5.96
C ILE A 11 2.04 4.85 -6.63
N LEU A 12 1.04 5.41 -7.33
CA LEU A 12 0.07 4.62 -8.08
C LEU A 12 0.68 3.86 -9.27
N ARG A 13 1.90 4.26 -9.72
CA ARG A 13 2.67 3.49 -10.69
C ARG A 13 3.19 2.17 -10.12
N VAL A 14 3.46 2.12 -8.81
CA VAL A 14 3.95 0.92 -8.12
C VAL A 14 2.80 -0.06 -7.86
N THR A 15 1.68 0.43 -7.32
CA THR A 15 0.45 -0.34 -7.14
C THR A 15 -0.74 0.59 -7.16
N ARG A 16 -1.88 0.12 -7.68
CA ARG A 16 -3.13 0.89 -7.65
C ARG A 16 -3.78 0.96 -6.25
N HIS A 17 -3.28 0.18 -5.28
CA HIS A 17 -3.78 0.18 -3.89
C HIS A 17 -2.66 0.41 -2.86
N PRO A 18 -1.93 1.53 -2.91
CA PRO A 18 -0.74 1.75 -2.09
C PRO A 18 -1.05 1.75 -0.58
N VAL A 19 -2.21 2.29 -0.18
CA VAL A 19 -2.64 2.29 1.23
C VAL A 19 -2.95 0.89 1.73
N MET A 20 -3.64 0.07 0.93
CA MET A 20 -3.96 -1.31 1.33
C MET A 20 -2.68 -2.14 1.47
N TRP A 21 -1.75 -2.02 0.53
CA TRP A 21 -0.45 -2.68 0.65
C TRP A 21 0.37 -2.17 1.83
N GLY A 22 0.23 -0.89 2.20
CA GLY A 22 0.78 -0.35 3.46
C GLY A 22 0.25 -1.10 4.69
N PHE A 23 -1.07 -1.32 4.78
CA PHE A 23 -1.67 -2.11 5.87
C PHE A 23 -1.28 -3.59 5.83
N VAL A 24 -1.15 -4.18 4.64
CA VAL A 24 -0.66 -5.55 4.50
C VAL A 24 0.77 -5.68 5.03
N LEU A 25 1.68 -4.81 4.58
CA LEU A 25 3.08 -4.84 5.02
C LEU A 25 3.20 -4.57 6.53
N TRP A 26 2.46 -3.60 7.05
CA TRP A 26 2.39 -3.29 8.47
C TRP A 26 1.88 -4.50 9.27
N GLY A 27 0.75 -5.08 8.88
CA GLY A 27 0.15 -6.22 9.60
C GLY A 27 1.06 -7.44 9.57
N VAL A 28 1.66 -7.76 8.42
CA VAL A 28 2.65 -8.84 8.30
C VAL A 28 3.86 -8.60 9.20
N ALA A 29 4.43 -7.40 9.20
CA ALA A 29 5.58 -7.08 10.06
C ALA A 29 5.26 -7.30 11.55
N HIS A 30 4.06 -6.91 11.99
CA HIS A 30 3.64 -7.11 13.37
C HIS A 30 3.37 -8.59 13.66
N LEU A 31 2.78 -9.35 12.75
CA LEU A 31 2.60 -10.80 12.91
C LEU A 31 3.93 -11.55 13.05
N LEU A 32 4.97 -11.11 12.33
CA LEU A 32 6.30 -11.71 12.42
C LEU A 32 6.99 -11.41 13.76
N ASN A 33 6.71 -10.25 14.37
CA ASN A 33 7.34 -9.83 15.61
C ASN A 33 6.53 -10.16 16.88
N ASN A 34 5.26 -10.56 16.76
CA ASN A 34 4.37 -10.83 17.89
C ASN A 34 3.87 -12.28 17.88
N GLY A 35 4.08 -13.01 18.96
CA GLY A 35 3.70 -14.42 19.10
C GLY A 35 2.40 -14.69 19.87
N ASP A 36 1.71 -13.66 20.37
CA ASP A 36 0.51 -13.82 21.17
C ASP A 36 -0.78 -13.82 20.33
N LEU A 37 -1.82 -14.48 20.86
CA LEU A 37 -3.09 -14.65 20.16
C LEU A 37 -3.80 -13.33 19.85
N LYS A 38 -3.69 -12.32 20.72
CA LYS A 38 -4.39 -11.03 20.53
C LYS A 38 -3.79 -10.30 19.32
N SER A 39 -2.46 -10.28 19.24
CA SER A 39 -1.73 -9.73 18.08
C SER A 39 -2.08 -10.49 16.80
N VAL A 40 -2.11 -11.82 16.84
CA VAL A 40 -2.48 -12.64 15.67
C VAL A 40 -3.89 -12.29 15.17
N ILE A 41 -4.87 -12.19 16.06
CA ILE A 41 -6.24 -11.84 15.69
C ILE A 41 -6.29 -10.42 15.11
N PHE A 42 -5.67 -9.45 15.78
CA PHE A 42 -5.71 -8.04 15.36
C PHE A 42 -5.01 -7.83 14.02
N PHE A 43 -3.70 -8.07 13.94
CA PHE A 43 -2.92 -7.82 12.73
C PHE A 43 -3.27 -8.79 11.59
N GLY A 44 -3.65 -10.03 11.92
CA GLY A 44 -4.15 -11.00 10.95
C GLY A 44 -5.45 -10.54 10.30
N THR A 45 -6.42 -10.08 11.09
CA THR A 45 -7.69 -9.57 10.56
C THR A 45 -7.45 -8.36 9.66
N PHE A 46 -6.63 -7.40 10.08
CA PHE A 46 -6.30 -6.23 9.24
C PHE A 46 -5.57 -6.62 7.96
N THR A 47 -4.65 -7.58 8.01
CA THR A 47 -3.94 -8.09 6.83
C THR A 47 -4.89 -8.73 5.83
N VAL A 48 -5.76 -9.63 6.30
CA VAL A 48 -6.77 -10.29 5.46
C VAL A 48 -7.75 -9.27 4.88
N LEU A 49 -8.23 -8.35 5.71
CA LEU A 49 -9.14 -7.29 5.28
C LEU A 49 -8.51 -6.40 4.22
N ALA A 50 -7.25 -6.00 4.38
CA ALA A 50 -6.55 -5.16 3.41
C ALA A 50 -6.34 -5.90 2.07
N LEU A 51 -5.92 -7.18 2.12
CA LEU A 51 -5.79 -8.01 0.92
C LEU A 51 -7.13 -8.18 0.19
N ALA A 52 -8.20 -8.55 0.91
CA ALA A 52 -9.53 -8.66 0.34
C ALA A 52 -10.03 -7.30 -0.18
N GLY A 53 -9.75 -6.22 0.55
CA GLY A 53 -10.10 -4.85 0.22
C GLY A 53 -9.60 -4.41 -1.15
N THR A 54 -8.37 -4.79 -1.54
CA THR A 54 -7.86 -4.50 -2.89
C THR A 54 -8.78 -5.03 -3.99
N ARG A 55 -9.24 -6.27 -3.86
CA ARG A 55 -10.14 -6.93 -4.83
C ARG A 55 -11.54 -6.35 -4.79
N LEU A 56 -12.08 -6.07 -3.60
CA LEU A 56 -13.41 -5.50 -3.44
C LEU A 56 -13.48 -4.07 -3.99
N ILE A 57 -12.44 -3.27 -3.78
CA ILE A 57 -12.33 -1.92 -4.36
C ILE A 57 -12.23 -2.01 -5.88
N ASP A 58 -11.43 -2.93 -6.43
CA ASP A 58 -11.35 -3.15 -7.88
C ASP A 58 -12.72 -3.52 -8.46
N ALA A 59 -13.44 -4.47 -7.85
CA ALA A 59 -14.76 -4.89 -8.29
C ALA A 59 -15.78 -3.74 -8.22
N LYS A 60 -15.74 -2.94 -7.14
CA LYS A 60 -16.59 -1.74 -7.02
C LYS A 60 -16.28 -0.73 -8.12
N ARG A 61 -15.00 -0.43 -8.38
CA ARG A 61 -14.58 0.55 -9.38
C ARG A 61 -14.84 0.10 -10.81
N ALA A 62 -14.68 -1.19 -11.11
CA ALA A 62 -15.05 -1.77 -12.40
C ALA A 62 -16.54 -1.58 -12.69
N ARG A 63 -17.41 -1.85 -11.71
CA ARG A 63 -18.87 -1.65 -11.84
C ARG A 63 -19.27 -0.19 -12.02
N THR A 64 -18.57 0.75 -11.38
CA THR A 64 -18.97 2.17 -11.38
C THR A 64 -18.32 3.01 -12.50
N HIS A 65 -17.18 2.60 -13.06
CA HIS A 65 -16.45 3.38 -14.06
C HIS A 65 -16.19 2.63 -15.37
N GLY A 66 -16.56 1.35 -15.48
CA GLY A 66 -16.55 0.58 -16.73
C GLY A 66 -15.21 0.64 -17.47
N GLU A 67 -15.25 1.08 -18.74
CA GLU A 67 -14.08 1.13 -19.63
C GLU A 67 -12.95 2.03 -19.11
N LEU A 68 -13.28 3.14 -18.44
CA LEU A 68 -12.26 4.03 -17.85
C LEU A 68 -11.43 3.29 -16.79
N TRP A 69 -12.09 2.42 -16.01
CA TRP A 69 -11.40 1.57 -15.05
C TRP A 69 -10.58 0.48 -15.75
N ALA A 70 -11.12 -0.13 -16.80
CA ALA A 70 -10.38 -1.12 -17.59
C ALA A 70 -9.09 -0.54 -18.19
N ALA A 71 -9.15 0.67 -18.77
CA ALA A 71 -7.99 1.37 -19.29
C ALA A 71 -6.96 1.71 -18.20
N TYR A 72 -7.41 2.09 -16.99
CA TYR A 72 -6.52 2.31 -15.85
C TYR A 72 -5.86 1.02 -15.35
N VAL A 73 -6.62 -0.08 -15.27
CA VAL A 73 -6.12 -1.40 -14.90
C VAL A 73 -5.10 -1.91 -15.93
N ALA A 74 -5.30 -1.62 -17.21
CA ALA A 74 -4.35 -1.99 -18.27
C ALA A 74 -2.97 -1.33 -18.10
N LYS A 75 -2.86 -0.21 -17.38
CA LYS A 75 -1.59 0.49 -17.11
C LYS A 75 -1.05 0.32 -15.68
N THR A 76 -1.76 -0.40 -14.81
CA THR A 76 -1.42 -0.56 -13.39
C THR A 76 -1.52 -2.00 -12.92
N SER A 77 -1.02 -2.29 -11.73
CA SER A 77 -1.15 -3.60 -11.08
C SER A 77 -1.67 -3.45 -9.65
N ASN A 78 -2.33 -4.49 -9.15
CA ASN A 78 -2.61 -4.61 -7.73
C ASN A 78 -1.33 -5.00 -6.98
N LEU A 79 -0.66 -6.09 -7.40
CA LEU A 79 0.63 -6.47 -6.83
C LEU A 79 1.66 -5.35 -7.08
N PRO A 80 2.43 -4.93 -6.07
CA PRO A 80 3.46 -3.91 -6.23
C PRO A 80 4.46 -4.27 -7.33
N PHE A 81 4.84 -3.29 -8.14
CA PHE A 81 5.81 -3.36 -9.24
C PHE A 81 5.46 -4.27 -10.43
N GLN A 82 4.43 -5.10 -10.35
CA GLN A 82 4.08 -6.04 -11.42
C GLN A 82 3.88 -5.34 -12.79
N ALA A 83 3.12 -4.24 -12.86
CA ALA A 83 2.92 -3.52 -14.13
C ALA A 83 4.20 -2.88 -14.69
N ILE A 84 5.19 -2.59 -13.83
CA ILE A 84 6.49 -2.05 -14.25
C ILE A 84 7.35 -3.18 -14.82
N ILE A 85 7.37 -4.33 -14.15
CA ILE A 85 8.08 -5.54 -14.61
C ILE A 85 7.52 -6.01 -15.96
N GLU A 86 6.19 -5.96 -16.13
CA GLU A 86 5.51 -6.29 -17.38
C GLU A 86 5.66 -5.23 -18.50
N GLY A 87 6.34 -4.11 -18.23
CA GLY A 87 6.54 -3.03 -19.21
C GLY A 87 5.28 -2.21 -19.53
N ARG A 88 4.17 -2.39 -18.80
CA ARG A 88 2.92 -1.62 -18.98
C ARG A 88 3.02 -0.19 -18.43
N ASN A 89 4.01 0.06 -17.57
CA ASN A 89 4.34 1.36 -17.00
C ASN A 89 5.84 1.39 -16.59
N ARG A 90 6.34 2.53 -16.09
CA ARG A 90 7.70 2.71 -15.57
C ARG A 90 7.69 3.34 -14.17
N PHE A 91 8.75 3.10 -13.41
CA PHE A 91 8.97 3.82 -12.16
C PHE A 91 9.47 5.24 -12.43
N VAL A 92 8.89 6.25 -11.76
CA VAL A 92 9.31 7.65 -11.90
C VAL A 92 9.45 8.28 -10.52
N PHE A 93 10.66 8.23 -9.96
CA PHE A 93 10.92 8.73 -8.60
C PHE A 93 10.56 10.21 -8.44
N ALA A 94 10.79 11.03 -9.46
CA ALA A 94 10.49 12.46 -9.45
C ALA A 94 9.00 12.78 -9.19
N GLU A 95 8.08 11.88 -9.53
CA GLU A 95 6.65 12.06 -9.26
C GLU A 95 6.30 11.87 -7.78
N ILE A 96 7.05 11.02 -7.08
CA ILE A 96 6.98 10.88 -5.63
C ILE A 96 7.68 12.08 -5.00
N GLY A 97 8.90 12.40 -5.45
CA GLY A 97 9.66 13.55 -5.02
C GLY A 97 10.32 13.35 -3.64
N ILE A 98 11.53 13.89 -3.51
CA ILE A 98 12.40 13.66 -2.36
C ILE A 98 11.78 14.10 -1.03
N TRP A 99 11.05 15.23 -0.99
CA TRP A 99 10.46 15.74 0.24
C TRP A 99 9.44 14.76 0.86
N ARG A 100 8.59 14.13 0.05
CA ARG A 100 7.61 13.14 0.54
C ARG A 100 8.29 11.86 1.02
N THR A 101 9.36 11.44 0.35
CA THR A 101 10.19 10.30 0.78
C THR A 101 10.87 10.60 2.11
N LEU A 102 11.49 11.78 2.26
CA LEU A 102 12.12 12.19 3.51
C LEU A 102 11.10 12.29 4.64
N ALA A 103 9.94 12.92 4.40
CA ALA A 103 8.87 12.98 5.37
C ALA A 103 8.40 11.58 5.80
N ALA A 104 8.24 10.65 4.86
CA ALA A 104 7.86 9.27 5.18
C ALA A 104 8.93 8.56 6.03
N VAL A 105 10.21 8.70 5.70
CA VAL A 105 11.32 8.13 6.47
C VAL A 105 11.41 8.74 7.86
N LEU A 106 11.24 10.06 7.99
CA LEU A 106 11.26 10.76 9.27
C LEU A 106 10.09 10.33 10.17
N VAL A 107 8.87 10.27 9.61
CA VAL A 107 7.69 9.81 10.36
C VAL A 107 7.86 8.35 10.78
N PHE A 108 8.34 7.48 9.89
CA PHE A 108 8.62 6.08 10.22
C PHE A 108 9.66 5.96 11.33
N GLY A 109 10.79 6.67 11.23
CA GLY A 109 11.83 6.67 12.25
C GLY A 109 11.36 7.20 13.59
N ALA A 110 10.55 8.26 13.60
CA ALA A 110 9.95 8.81 14.81
C ALA A 110 8.96 7.83 15.47
N LEU A 111 8.10 7.18 14.67
CA LEU A 111 7.19 6.15 15.17
C LEU A 111 7.93 4.92 15.70
N LEU A 112 9.01 4.52 15.03
CA LEU A 112 9.84 3.40 15.46
C LEU A 112 10.54 3.70 16.79
N ALA A 113 11.19 4.86 16.90
CA ALA A 113 11.88 5.28 18.13
C ALA A 113 10.90 5.56 19.29
N GLY A 114 9.73 6.11 18.99
CA GLY A 114 8.68 6.39 19.97
C GLY A 114 7.73 5.23 20.25
N HIS A 115 7.92 4.06 19.61
CA HIS A 115 6.94 2.99 19.62
C HIS A 115 6.60 2.51 21.04
N GLU A 116 7.62 2.26 21.86
CA GLU A 116 7.43 1.81 23.23
C GLU A 116 6.75 2.90 24.09
N ALA A 117 7.14 4.16 23.92
CA ALA A 117 6.53 5.27 24.64
C ALA A 117 5.06 5.51 24.25
N LEU A 118 4.70 5.27 22.99
CA LEU A 118 3.35 5.51 22.46
C LEU A 118 2.40 4.32 22.63
N PHE A 119 2.93 3.10 22.53
CA PHE A 119 2.13 1.86 22.46
C PHE A 119 2.42 0.88 23.61
N GLY A 120 3.41 1.18 24.46
CA GLY A 120 3.75 0.37 25.63
C GLY A 120 4.44 -0.96 25.31
N VAL A 121 4.92 -1.16 24.08
CA VAL A 121 5.56 -2.41 23.64
C VAL A 121 6.79 -2.13 22.76
N SER A 122 7.80 -3.00 22.85
CA SER A 122 9.02 -2.91 22.03
C SER A 122 8.70 -3.15 20.55
N PRO A 123 9.22 -2.32 19.62
CA PRO A 123 9.14 -2.57 18.18
C PRO A 123 10.22 -3.57 17.69
N ALA A 124 11.16 -3.96 18.55
CA ALA A 124 12.22 -4.92 18.28
C ALA A 124 11.99 -6.24 19.06
N PRO A 125 12.51 -7.38 18.59
CA PRO A 125 12.42 -8.67 19.27
C PRO A 125 13.02 -8.68 20.68
#